data_AF-A0A7W1V7W1-F1
#
_entry.id   AF-A0A7W1V7W1-F1
#
_cell.length_a   1.000
_cell.length_b   1.000
_cell.length_c   1.000
_cell.angle_alpha   90.00
_cell.angle_beta   90.00
_cell.angle_gamma   90.00
#
_symmetry.space_group_name_H-M   'P 1'
#
loop_
_entity.id
_entity.type
_entity.pdbx_description
1 polymer ?
#
loop_
_entity_poly.entity_id
_entity_poly.type
_entity_poly.pdbx_seq_one_letter_code
_entity_poly.pdbx_strand_id
1 'polypeptide(L)'
;MKNSSMKLTFIITPLMVVLVLGSYFYSMWAAEVKRRDEMPQDGAAALVRDLLKYHEQTGTFPEELRPLVGKVWDAKKQRDFDQTGKVFQHGKVFYLYARQNPHLFSLWAVPSGGRREEGVSWYILASPDALRRWKGPAIPDNQVQKLNSSPSVQLLALLGLTEQPPTDLRKISGVNNNKSAKLFQPTILSANSNK
;
A
#
# COMPACT_ATOMS: atom_id res chain seq x y z
N MET A 1 -8.39 -4.54 66.87
CA MET A 1 -8.24 -3.42 65.90
C MET A 1 -7.62 -3.97 64.62
N LYS A 2 -8.05 -3.41 63.48
CA LYS A 2 -8.09 -4.01 62.14
C LYS A 2 -6.70 -4.12 61.47
N ASN A 3 -6.25 -5.34 61.18
CA ASN A 3 -5.09 -5.62 60.32
C ASN A 3 -5.41 -5.43 58.80
N SER A 4 -6.37 -4.56 58.48
CA SER A 4 -6.88 -4.38 57.11
C SER A 4 -6.02 -3.46 56.24
N SER A 5 -5.16 -2.63 56.83
CA SER A 5 -4.29 -1.70 56.09
C SER A 5 -3.12 -2.39 55.39
N MET A 6 -2.50 -3.41 56.00
CA MET A 6 -1.39 -4.16 55.39
C MET A 6 -1.84 -4.98 54.18
N LYS A 7 -2.98 -5.66 54.26
CA LYS A 7 -3.52 -6.48 53.16
C LYS A 7 -3.94 -5.62 51.97
N LEU A 8 -4.49 -4.44 52.24
CA LEU A 8 -4.90 -3.49 51.21
C LEU A 8 -3.69 -2.90 50.46
N THR A 9 -2.61 -2.58 51.18
CA THR A 9 -1.36 -2.09 50.56
C THR A 9 -0.72 -3.16 49.67
N PHE A 10 -0.74 -4.43 50.10
CA PHE A 10 -0.22 -5.55 49.31
C PHE A 10 -0.97 -5.81 48.00
N ILE A 11 -2.24 -5.40 47.90
CA ILE A 11 -3.05 -5.52 46.68
C ILE A 11 -2.91 -4.27 45.79
N ILE A 12 -2.83 -3.08 46.40
CA ILE A 12 -2.73 -1.82 45.66
C ILE A 12 -1.36 -1.66 44.99
N THR A 13 -0.28 -2.09 45.63
CA THR A 13 1.07 -1.98 45.06
C THR A 13 1.22 -2.71 43.72
N PRO A 14 0.88 -4.00 43.57
CA PRO A 14 0.96 -4.67 42.27
C PRO A 14 -0.03 -4.10 41.26
N LEU A 15 -1.20 -3.64 41.70
CA LEU A 15 -2.18 -2.98 40.83
C LEU A 15 -1.61 -1.70 40.21
N MET A 16 -0.94 -0.87 41.02
CA MET A 16 -0.26 0.34 40.54
C MET A 16 0.88 0.01 39.58
N VAL A 17 1.67 -1.03 39.87
CA VAL A 17 2.75 -1.47 38.96
C VAL A 17 2.19 -1.91 37.61
N VAL A 18 1.10 -2.67 37.60
CA VAL A 18 0.43 -3.11 36.35
C VAL A 18 -0.15 -1.92 35.58
N LEU A 19 -0.73 -0.93 36.25
CA LEU A 19 -1.25 0.29 35.63
C LEU A 19 -0.15 1.10 34.96
N VAL A 20 1.00 1.27 35.64
CA VAL A 20 2.15 2.00 35.10
C VAL A 20 2.72 1.25 33.89
N LEU A 21 2.95 -0.06 34.00
CA LEU A 21 3.44 -0.87 32.89
C LEU A 21 2.46 -0.87 31.71
N GLY A 22 1.16 -1.03 31.98
CA GLY A 22 0.11 -0.99 30.96
C GLY A 22 0.07 0.34 30.21
N SER A 23 0.15 1.47 30.92
CA SER A 23 0.19 2.80 30.28
C SER A 23 1.47 3.02 29.49
N TYR A 24 2.62 2.51 29.96
CA TYR A 24 3.89 2.60 29.25
C TYR A 24 3.86 1.81 27.93
N PHE A 25 3.45 0.54 27.99
CA PHE A 25 3.30 -0.30 26.80
C PHE A 25 2.25 0.28 25.84
N TYR A 26 1.15 0.80 26.37
CA TYR A 26 0.14 1.47 25.56
C TYR A 26 0.70 2.72 24.87
N SER A 27 1.45 3.57 25.57
CA SER A 27 2.07 4.77 24.98
C SER A 27 3.05 4.41 23.87
N MET A 28 3.89 3.40 24.09
CA MET A 28 4.84 2.90 23.08
C MET A 28 4.11 2.33 21.86
N TRP A 29 3.04 1.55 22.08
CA TRP A 29 2.23 0.98 20.99
C TRP A 29 1.43 2.06 20.25
N ALA A 30 0.81 3.00 20.97
CA ALA A 30 0.04 4.09 20.37
C ALA A 30 0.94 5.03 19.55
N ALA A 31 2.17 5.29 19.99
CA ALA A 31 3.15 6.03 19.21
C ALA A 31 3.55 5.27 17.94
N GLU A 32 3.70 3.95 18.01
CA GLU A 32 3.99 3.10 16.86
C GLU A 32 2.83 3.04 15.86
N VAL A 33 1.59 2.90 16.34
CA VAL A 33 0.38 2.96 15.49
C VAL A 33 0.27 4.33 14.82
N LYS A 34 0.48 5.41 15.57
CA LYS A 34 0.47 6.77 15.03
C LYS A 34 1.55 6.97 13.97
N ARG A 35 2.77 6.42 14.17
CA ARG A 35 3.83 6.43 13.16
C ARG A 35 3.41 5.68 11.89
N ARG A 36 2.77 4.52 12.02
CA ARG A 36 2.31 3.72 10.86
C ARG A 36 1.17 4.39 10.10
N ASP A 37 0.29 5.08 10.80
CA ASP A 37 -0.82 5.84 10.19
C ASP A 37 -0.34 7.14 9.53
N GLU A 38 0.74 7.73 10.02
CA GLU A 38 1.36 8.93 9.45
C GLU A 38 2.29 8.63 8.27
N MET A 39 2.77 7.39 8.13
CA MET A 39 3.57 6.97 6.98
C MET A 39 2.69 6.86 5.73
N PRO A 40 3.10 7.47 4.60
CA PRO A 40 2.42 7.29 3.34
C PRO A 40 2.55 5.83 2.89
N GLN A 41 1.46 5.06 3.00
CA GLN A 41 1.44 3.67 2.55
C GLN A 41 1.52 3.60 1.02
N ASP A 42 2.43 2.74 0.52
CA ASP A 42 2.63 2.45 -0.91
C ASP A 42 1.41 1.70 -1.51
N GLY A 43 0.28 2.39 -1.68
CA GLY A 43 -0.93 1.88 -2.34
C GLY A 43 -0.81 1.78 -3.86
N ALA A 44 0.28 2.29 -4.44
CA ALA A 44 0.52 2.32 -5.88
C ALA A 44 0.52 0.92 -6.52
N ALA A 45 1.13 -0.08 -5.87
CA ALA A 45 1.17 -1.44 -6.38
C ALA A 45 -0.21 -2.11 -6.43
N ALA A 46 -1.06 -1.86 -5.42
CA ALA A 46 -2.43 -2.35 -5.41
C ALA A 46 -3.25 -1.70 -6.54
N LEU A 47 -3.11 -0.39 -6.74
CA LEU A 47 -3.81 0.34 -7.80
C LEU A 47 -3.40 -0.13 -9.20
N VAL A 48 -2.11 -0.38 -9.44
CA VAL A 48 -1.61 -0.95 -10.70
C VAL A 48 -2.22 -2.34 -10.94
N ARG A 49 -2.26 -3.20 -9.92
CA ARG A 49 -2.87 -4.53 -10.03
C ARG A 49 -4.35 -4.43 -10.38
N ASP A 50 -5.06 -3.50 -9.74
CA ASP A 50 -6.50 -3.32 -9.97
C ASP A 50 -6.79 -2.77 -11.38
N LEU A 51 -5.94 -1.87 -11.89
CA LEU A 51 -6.00 -1.40 -13.28
C LEU A 51 -5.69 -2.49 -14.30
N LEU A 52 -4.69 -3.34 -14.03
CA LEU A 52 -4.38 -4.49 -14.89
C LEU A 52 -5.54 -5.48 -14.93
N LYS A 53 -6.17 -5.76 -13.78
CA LYS A 53 -7.36 -6.61 -13.71
C LYS A 53 -8.54 -6.01 -14.48
N TYR A 54 -8.72 -4.69 -14.43
CA TYR A 54 -9.73 -4.00 -15.24
C TYR A 54 -9.46 -4.19 -16.74
N HIS A 55 -8.20 -4.03 -17.15
CA HIS A 55 -7.77 -4.23 -18.53
C HIS A 55 -8.03 -5.67 -19.01
N GLU A 56 -7.76 -6.67 -18.16
CA GLU A 56 -8.05 -8.07 -18.46
C GLU A 56 -9.56 -8.33 -18.70
N GLN A 57 -10.44 -7.62 -17.97
CA GLN A 57 -11.89 -7.79 -18.08
C GLN A 57 -12.52 -7.03 -19.25
N THR A 58 -11.95 -5.89 -19.65
CA THR A 58 -12.56 -4.96 -20.62
C THR A 58 -11.74 -4.77 -21.89
N GLY A 59 -10.52 -5.31 -21.95
CA GLY A 59 -9.57 -5.18 -23.06
C GLY A 59 -8.90 -3.82 -23.17
N THR A 60 -9.29 -2.81 -22.37
CA THR A 60 -8.76 -1.45 -22.43
C THR A 60 -8.63 -0.82 -21.04
N PHE A 61 -7.68 0.10 -20.87
CA PHE A 61 -7.61 0.90 -19.65
C PHE A 61 -8.67 2.00 -19.65
N PRO A 62 -9.23 2.34 -18.47
CA PRO A 62 -10.27 3.36 -18.38
C PRO A 62 -9.69 4.77 -18.58
N GLU A 63 -10.48 5.72 -19.06
CA GLU A 63 -10.00 7.11 -19.23
C GLU A 63 -9.89 7.87 -17.91
N GLU A 64 -10.69 7.46 -16.93
CA GLU A 64 -10.78 8.00 -15.58
C GLU A 64 -10.76 6.86 -14.57
N LEU A 65 -10.53 7.15 -13.29
CA LEU A 65 -10.52 6.12 -12.24
C LEU A 65 -11.91 5.77 -11.70
N ARG A 66 -12.93 6.60 -11.97
CA ARG A 66 -14.31 6.39 -11.49
C ARG A 66 -14.91 5.04 -11.92
N PRO A 67 -14.72 4.55 -13.15
CA PRO A 67 -15.23 3.24 -13.59
C PRO A 67 -14.62 2.03 -12.86
N LEU A 68 -13.52 2.20 -12.11
CA LEU A 68 -13.01 1.12 -11.26
C LEU A 68 -13.89 0.90 -10.02
N VAL A 69 -14.60 1.93 -9.57
CA VAL A 69 -15.53 1.86 -8.44
C VAL A 69 -16.72 0.99 -8.85
N GLY A 70 -16.94 -0.11 -8.11
CA GLY A 70 -18.00 -1.08 -8.37
C GLY A 70 -17.58 -2.27 -9.25
N LYS A 71 -16.52 -2.15 -10.07
CA LYS A 71 -15.98 -3.29 -10.84
C LYS A 71 -14.83 -4.00 -10.13
N VAL A 72 -13.81 -3.22 -9.73
CA VAL A 72 -12.61 -3.75 -9.06
C VAL A 72 -12.51 -3.23 -7.63
N TRP A 73 -13.01 -2.02 -7.37
CA TRP A 73 -13.01 -1.40 -6.06
C TRP A 73 -14.39 -1.46 -5.40
N ASP A 74 -14.40 -1.64 -4.08
CA ASP A 74 -15.62 -1.61 -3.27
C ASP A 74 -16.32 -0.25 -3.38
N ALA A 75 -17.56 -0.25 -3.88
CA ALA A 75 -18.40 0.94 -3.98
C ALA A 75 -18.79 1.54 -2.61
N LYS A 76 -18.59 0.79 -1.52
CA LYS A 76 -18.89 1.23 -0.14
C LYS A 76 -17.80 2.13 0.46
N LYS A 77 -16.60 2.15 -0.12
CA LYS A 77 -15.50 2.99 0.38
C LYS A 77 -15.54 4.34 -0.34
N GLN A 78 -15.82 5.40 0.42
CA GLN A 78 -15.77 6.76 -0.09
C GLN A 78 -14.33 7.12 -0.45
N ARG A 79 -14.14 7.60 -1.68
CA ARG A 79 -12.84 7.95 -2.26
C ARG A 79 -12.96 9.35 -2.83
N ASP A 80 -12.02 10.21 -2.47
CA ASP A 80 -12.03 11.61 -2.91
C ASP A 80 -11.36 11.68 -4.28
N PHE A 81 -12.21 11.77 -5.31
CA PHE A 81 -11.78 12.02 -6.68
C PHE A 81 -11.89 13.51 -7.00
N ASP A 82 -10.97 14.00 -7.82
CA ASP A 82 -11.08 15.34 -8.38
C ASP A 82 -12.22 15.44 -9.42
N GLN A 83 -12.57 16.67 -9.81
CA GLN A 83 -13.57 16.97 -10.84
C GLN A 83 -13.31 16.22 -12.15
N THR A 84 -12.03 16.00 -12.48
CA THR A 84 -11.57 15.27 -13.67
C THR A 84 -11.63 13.74 -13.53
N GLY A 85 -11.81 13.19 -12.33
CA GLY A 85 -11.81 11.73 -12.10
C GLY A 85 -10.45 11.03 -12.33
N LYS A 86 -9.41 11.78 -12.72
CA LYS A 86 -8.04 11.32 -12.99
C LYS A 86 -7.14 11.43 -11.77
N VAL A 87 -7.47 12.32 -10.86
CA VAL A 87 -6.78 12.49 -9.59
C VAL A 87 -7.60 11.86 -8.49
N PHE A 88 -6.92 11.15 -7.59
CA PHE A 88 -7.52 10.50 -6.45
C PHE A 88 -6.61 10.63 -5.24
N GLN A 89 -7.16 10.97 -4.08
CA GLN A 89 -6.43 11.01 -2.84
C GLN A 89 -6.81 9.80 -1.96
N HIS A 90 -5.81 9.02 -1.54
CA HIS A 90 -6.01 7.94 -0.58
C HIS A 90 -5.13 8.14 0.64
N GLY A 91 -5.76 8.45 1.78
CA GLY A 91 -5.03 8.73 3.01
C GLY A 91 -4.03 9.88 2.82
N LYS A 92 -2.74 9.57 2.99
CA LYS A 92 -1.61 10.49 2.90
C LYS A 92 -0.84 10.33 1.58
N VAL A 93 -1.50 9.90 0.51
CA VAL A 93 -0.90 9.78 -0.82
C VAL A 93 -1.84 10.36 -1.87
N PHE A 94 -1.26 11.18 -2.74
CA PHE A 94 -1.86 11.77 -3.92
C PHE A 94 -1.56 10.91 -5.14
N TYR A 95 -2.61 10.47 -5.84
CA TYR A 95 -2.49 9.69 -7.07
C TYR A 95 -2.96 10.52 -8.26
N LEU A 96 -2.12 10.60 -9.30
CA LEU A 96 -2.47 11.20 -10.59
C LEU A 96 -2.39 10.12 -11.66
N TYR A 97 -3.54 9.79 -12.23
CA TYR A 97 -3.68 8.80 -13.28
C TYR A 97 -3.88 9.47 -14.64
N ALA A 98 -3.24 8.92 -15.67
CA ALA A 98 -3.55 9.29 -17.04
C ALA A 98 -3.39 8.09 -17.99
N ARG A 99 -4.41 7.90 -18.82
CA ARG A 99 -4.35 6.97 -19.94
C ARG A 99 -3.53 7.62 -21.07
N GLN A 100 -2.44 6.96 -21.46
CA GLN A 100 -1.60 7.37 -22.61
C GLN A 100 -2.08 6.67 -23.89
N ASN A 101 -2.51 5.41 -23.77
CA ASN A 101 -3.02 4.57 -24.84
C ASN A 101 -4.07 3.60 -24.26
N PRO A 102 -5.03 3.06 -25.04
CA PRO A 102 -5.82 1.88 -24.66
C PRO A 102 -5.08 0.78 -23.89
N HIS A 103 -3.79 0.57 -24.16
CA HIS A 103 -2.95 -0.45 -23.52
C HIS A 103 -1.79 0.12 -22.70
N LEU A 104 -1.76 1.43 -22.42
CA LEU A 104 -0.69 2.06 -21.66
C LEU A 104 -1.26 3.14 -20.74
N PHE A 105 -0.94 3.05 -19.45
CA PHE A 105 -1.27 4.11 -18.50
C PHE A 105 -0.03 4.59 -17.75
N SER A 106 -0.06 5.85 -17.36
CA SER A 106 0.86 6.45 -16.43
C SER A 106 0.16 6.72 -15.10
N LEU A 107 0.89 6.50 -14.02
CA LEU A 107 0.43 6.72 -12.66
C LEU A 107 1.53 7.35 -11.85
N TRP A 108 1.20 8.47 -11.21
CA TRP A 108 1.98 9.06 -10.15
C TRP A 108 1.40 8.68 -8.82
N ALA A 109 2.25 8.34 -7.86
CA ALA A 109 1.91 8.24 -6.44
C ALA A 109 2.88 9.12 -5.65
N VAL A 110 2.36 10.18 -5.06
CA VAL A 110 3.16 11.19 -4.36
C VAL A 110 2.69 11.25 -2.92
N PRO A 111 3.59 11.10 -1.94
CA PRO A 111 3.22 11.22 -0.54
C PRO A 111 2.73 12.65 -0.24
N SER A 112 1.68 12.75 0.55
CA SER A 112 1.05 14.00 0.98
C SER A 112 0.92 14.05 2.51
N GLY A 113 0.84 15.25 3.09
CA GLY A 113 0.69 15.44 4.54
C GLY A 113 2.00 15.76 5.28
N GLY A 114 1.92 15.84 6.62
CA GLY A 114 2.98 16.43 7.47
C GLY A 114 4.30 15.66 7.52
N ARG A 115 4.33 14.38 7.14
CA ARG A 115 5.55 13.55 7.06
C ARG A 115 5.91 13.11 5.64
N ARG A 116 5.51 13.91 4.66
CA ARG A 116 5.82 13.64 3.24
C ARG A 116 7.30 13.38 2.99
N GLU A 117 8.20 14.02 3.75
CA GLU A 117 9.65 13.98 3.51
C GLU A 117 10.24 12.60 3.84
N GLU A 118 9.55 11.83 4.67
CA GLU A 118 9.87 10.43 4.95
C GLU A 118 9.30 9.48 3.87
N GLY A 119 8.42 9.99 3.01
CA GLY A 119 7.76 9.26 1.94
C GLY A 119 8.54 9.20 0.64
N VAL A 120 8.14 8.28 -0.22
CA VAL A 120 8.76 8.06 -1.52
C VAL A 120 7.75 8.40 -2.61
N SER A 121 8.19 9.16 -3.61
CA SER A 121 7.41 9.37 -4.83
C SER A 121 7.67 8.26 -5.83
N TRP A 122 6.59 7.77 -6.43
CA TRP A 122 6.62 6.78 -7.48
C TRP A 122 6.02 7.34 -8.75
N TYR A 123 6.70 7.09 -9.86
CA TYR A 123 6.12 7.19 -11.19
C TYR A 123 6.07 5.80 -11.80
N ILE A 124 4.94 5.42 -12.36
CA ILE A 124 4.70 4.08 -12.90
C ILE A 124 4.14 4.23 -14.30
N LEU A 125 4.77 3.53 -15.24
CA LEU A 125 4.27 3.37 -16.59
C LEU A 125 4.02 1.88 -16.83
N ALA A 126 2.77 1.52 -17.09
CA ALA A 126 2.37 0.13 -17.13
C ALA A 126 1.56 -0.17 -18.40
N SER A 127 1.91 -1.29 -19.02
CA SER A 127 1.13 -1.99 -20.02
C SER A 127 0.81 -3.41 -19.51
N PRO A 128 -0.08 -4.16 -20.18
CA PRO A 128 -0.40 -5.53 -19.77
C PRO A 128 0.83 -6.46 -19.73
N ASP A 129 1.82 -6.21 -20.59
CA ASP A 129 3.02 -7.03 -20.72
C ASP A 129 4.23 -6.51 -19.93
N ALA A 130 4.28 -5.20 -19.65
CA ALA A 130 5.48 -4.58 -19.08
C ALA A 130 5.13 -3.52 -18.03
N LEU A 131 5.89 -3.55 -16.93
CA LEU A 131 5.79 -2.56 -15.85
C LEU A 131 7.14 -1.87 -15.66
N ARG A 132 7.17 -0.55 -15.92
CA ARG A 132 8.31 0.32 -15.62
C ARG A 132 7.97 1.22 -14.45
N ARG A 133 8.91 1.36 -13.52
CA ARG A 133 8.70 2.10 -12.27
C ARG A 133 9.90 2.97 -12.01
N TRP A 134 9.66 4.17 -11.54
CA TRP A 134 10.68 5.08 -11.07
C TRP A 134 10.40 5.43 -9.62
N LYS A 135 11.45 5.44 -8.81
CA LYS A 135 11.41 5.68 -7.37
C LYS A 135 12.30 6.87 -7.03
N GLY A 136 11.82 7.77 -6.20
CA GLY A 136 12.54 9.00 -5.89
C GLY A 136 12.08 9.66 -4.59
N PRO A 137 12.72 10.77 -4.23
CA PRO A 137 12.35 11.54 -3.04
C PRO A 137 10.93 12.11 -3.17
N ALA A 138 10.35 12.52 -2.06
CA ALA A 138 9.06 13.18 -2.05
C ALA A 138 9.08 14.48 -2.87
N ILE A 139 8.23 14.54 -3.89
CA ILE A 139 8.06 15.74 -4.72
C ILE A 139 7.38 16.82 -3.89
N PRO A 140 7.81 18.09 -3.92
CA PRO A 140 7.24 19.20 -3.13
C PRO A 140 5.89 19.69 -3.68
N ASP A 141 4.99 20.22 -2.83
CA ASP A 141 3.59 20.53 -3.21
C ASP A 141 3.47 21.53 -4.37
N ASN A 142 4.39 22.48 -4.43
CA ASN A 142 4.45 23.47 -5.50
C ASN A 142 4.74 22.83 -6.88
N GLN A 143 5.33 21.64 -6.91
CA GLN A 143 5.58 20.85 -8.11
C GLN A 143 4.51 19.80 -8.36
N VAL A 144 3.81 19.30 -7.33
CA VAL A 144 2.73 18.30 -7.48
C VAL A 144 1.64 18.76 -8.44
N GLN A 145 1.23 20.03 -8.34
CA GLN A 145 0.21 20.59 -9.24
C GLN A 145 0.72 20.79 -10.69
N LYS A 146 2.04 20.85 -10.87
CA LYS A 146 2.70 21.00 -12.18
C LYS A 146 3.15 19.66 -12.77
N LEU A 147 2.78 18.55 -12.13
CA LEU A 147 3.17 17.24 -12.62
C LEU A 147 2.50 16.96 -13.95
N ASN A 148 3.35 16.72 -14.95
CA ASN A 148 2.89 16.25 -16.24
C ASN A 148 2.48 14.78 -16.13
N SER A 149 1.34 14.47 -16.72
CA SER A 149 0.83 13.11 -16.85
C SER A 149 1.77 12.19 -17.65
N SER A 150 2.56 12.75 -18.56
CA SER A 150 3.55 12.04 -19.38
C SER A 150 4.89 12.78 -19.32
N PRO A 151 5.70 12.56 -18.26
CA PRO A 151 6.98 13.24 -18.07
C PRO A 151 8.05 12.61 -18.97
N SER A 152 8.98 13.42 -19.45
CA SER A 152 10.19 12.88 -20.10
C SER A 152 11.09 12.20 -19.06
N VAL A 153 11.91 11.25 -19.50
CA VAL A 153 12.89 10.57 -18.63
C VAL A 153 13.88 11.58 -18.01
N GLN A 154 14.19 12.66 -18.72
CA GLN A 154 15.03 13.76 -18.23
C GLN A 154 14.37 14.49 -17.05
N LEU A 155 13.05 14.76 -17.14
CA LEU A 155 12.30 15.39 -16.06
C LEU A 155 12.22 14.47 -14.84
N LEU A 156 12.06 13.16 -15.03
CA LEU A 156 12.11 12.18 -13.94
C LEU A 156 13.49 12.19 -13.25
N ALA A 157 14.58 12.20 -14.02
CA ALA A 157 15.93 12.28 -13.48
C ALA A 157 16.19 13.59 -12.73
N LEU A 158 15.67 14.72 -13.23
CA LEU A 158 15.77 16.03 -12.58
C LEU A 158 15.06 16.05 -11.21
N LEU A 159 13.94 15.32 -11.09
CA LEU A 159 13.22 15.11 -9.84
C LEU A 159 13.90 14.09 -8.90
N GLY A 160 15.06 13.55 -9.28
CA GLY A 160 15.77 12.53 -8.52
C GLY A 160 15.11 11.14 -8.55
N LEU A 161 14.19 10.90 -9.50
CA LEU A 161 13.55 9.61 -9.69
C LEU A 161 14.47 8.69 -10.49
N THR A 162 14.74 7.50 -9.94
CA THR A 162 15.58 6.47 -10.56
C THR A 162 14.73 5.31 -11.04
N GLU A 163 15.01 4.83 -12.26
CA GLU A 163 14.33 3.66 -12.80
C GLU A 163 14.64 2.42 -11.94
N GLN A 164 13.60 1.73 -11.53
CA GLN A 164 13.68 0.47 -10.80
C GLN A 164 13.71 -0.68 -11.79
N PRO A 165 14.35 -1.81 -11.44
CA PRO A 165 14.47 -2.95 -12.33
C PRO A 165 13.10 -3.39 -12.85
N PRO A 166 12.98 -3.65 -14.17
CA PRO A 166 11.72 -4.01 -14.78
C PRO A 166 11.17 -5.27 -14.10
N THR A 167 9.89 -5.22 -13.77
CA THR A 167 9.23 -6.33 -13.11
C THR A 167 8.36 -7.02 -14.13
N ASP A 168 8.74 -8.24 -14.48
CA ASP A 168 7.95 -9.08 -15.37
C ASP A 168 6.65 -9.49 -14.68
N LEU A 169 5.53 -8.94 -15.17
CA LEU A 169 4.19 -9.19 -14.65
C LEU A 169 3.77 -10.66 -14.88
N ARG A 170 4.33 -11.36 -15.87
CA ARG A 170 4.03 -12.77 -16.15
C ARG A 170 4.50 -13.67 -15.01
N LYS A 171 5.61 -13.31 -14.36
CA LYS A 171 6.14 -14.02 -13.19
C LYS A 171 5.24 -13.85 -11.95
N ILE A 172 4.50 -12.74 -11.85
CA ILE A 172 3.58 -12.47 -10.73
C ILE A 172 2.27 -13.24 -10.90
N SER A 173 1.72 -13.28 -12.12
CA SER A 173 0.50 -14.06 -12.42
C SER A 173 0.72 -15.58 -12.35
N GLY A 174 1.94 -16.07 -12.58
CA GLY A 174 2.28 -17.50 -12.49
C GLY A 174 2.49 -18.06 -11.07
N VAL A 175 2.65 -17.21 -10.04
CA VAL A 175 2.98 -17.66 -8.67
C VAL A 175 1.73 -18.01 -7.83
N ASN A 176 0.54 -17.57 -8.23
CA ASN A 176 -0.69 -17.82 -7.46
C ASN A 176 -1.33 -19.21 -7.67
N ASN A 177 -0.90 -19.99 -8.67
CA ASN A 177 -1.48 -21.32 -8.92
C ASN A 177 -0.85 -22.46 -8.09
N ASN A 178 0.27 -22.22 -7.40
CA ASN A 178 1.01 -23.28 -6.70
C ASN A 178 0.93 -23.24 -5.16
N LYS A 179 0.22 -22.28 -4.56
CA LYS A 179 0.10 -22.21 -3.08
C LYS A 179 -1.17 -22.82 -2.50
N SER A 180 -2.18 -23.12 -3.32
CA SER A 180 -3.41 -23.80 -2.84
C SER A 180 -3.37 -25.33 -3.00
N ALA A 181 -2.38 -25.91 -3.68
CA ALA A 181 -2.29 -27.35 -3.92
C ALA A 181 -1.44 -28.12 -2.87
N LYS A 182 -0.96 -27.47 -1.81
CA LYS A 182 -0.04 -28.09 -0.83
C LYS A 182 -0.59 -28.22 0.61
N LEU A 183 -1.90 -28.07 0.80
CA LEU A 183 -2.51 -28.13 2.14
C LEU A 183 -3.47 -29.30 2.39
N PHE A 184 -3.54 -30.26 1.47
CA PHE A 184 -4.24 -31.53 1.70
C PHE A 184 -3.40 -32.70 1.21
N GLN A 185 -2.37 -33.06 1.97
CA GLN A 185 -1.91 -34.45 2.02
C GLN A 185 -2.20 -34.98 3.43
N PRO A 186 -3.13 -35.93 3.60
CA PRO A 186 -3.19 -36.70 4.82
C PRO A 186 -1.92 -37.56 4.90
N THR A 187 -1.14 -37.36 5.94
CA THR A 187 0.01 -38.21 6.30
C THR A 187 -0.50 -39.64 6.51
N ILE A 188 -0.34 -40.51 5.52
CA ILE A 188 -0.47 -41.96 5.71
C ILE A 188 0.90 -42.46 6.15
N LEU A 189 1.02 -42.76 7.45
CA LEU A 189 2.10 -43.54 8.03
C LEU A 189 2.07 -44.95 7.43
N SER A 190 2.92 -45.20 6.44
CA SER A 190 3.27 -46.56 6.05
C SER A 190 4.39 -47.04 6.96
N ALA A 191 4.02 -47.88 7.93
CA ALA A 191 4.96 -48.69 8.69
C ALA A 191 5.61 -49.69 7.72
N ASN A 192 6.88 -49.47 7.37
CA ASN A 192 7.66 -50.45 6.64
C ASN A 192 8.28 -51.45 7.63
N SER A 193 7.85 -52.69 7.47
CA SER A 193 8.23 -53.88 8.23
C SER A 193 9.25 -54.67 7.43
N ASN A 194 10.32 -55.09 8.11
CA ASN A 194 11.33 -56.08 7.69
C ASN A 194 12.24 -55.65 6.51
N LYS A 195 13.53 -55.96 6.47
CA LYS A 195 14.31 -57.04 7.09
C LYS A 195 15.79 -56.67 7.01
#